data_AF-Q7MS41-F1
#
_entry.id   AF-Q7MS41-F1
#
_cell.length_a   1.000
_cell.length_b   1.000
_cell.length_c   1.000
_cell.angle_alpha   90.00
_cell.angle_beta   90.00
_cell.angle_gamma   90.00
#
_symmetry.space_group_name_H-M   'P 1'
#
loop_
_entity.id
_entity.type
_entity.pdbx_description
1 polymer ?
#
loop_
_entity_poly.entity_id
_entity_poly.type
_entity_poly.pdbx_seq_one_letter_code
_entity_poly.pdbx_strand_id
1 'polypeptide(L)'
;MRDREIFERFLREEEGIKESWRIFEIFEEERRKWQEELARLKEDRKIIQETVDALALRAIEIQEEIKQAQEALQEREERLIEEALPSIEAMHLHSVEVIGKGGKIIKAKPARDYYPEAYVARLFRELEELSGEKGLKERVLDLELENAKLKVELRDLLNEPQEPEETPSS
;
A
#
# COMPACT_ATOMS: atom_id res chain seq x y z
N MET A 1 23.03 32.44 -3.81
CA MET A 1 24.35 32.25 -4.47
C MET A 1 24.40 32.91 -5.86
N ARG A 2 23.34 32.85 -6.68
CA ARG A 2 23.30 33.50 -8.01
C ARG A 2 23.48 35.01 -8.01
N ASP A 3 22.95 35.74 -7.03
CA ASP A 3 23.11 37.21 -6.99
C ASP A 3 24.57 37.63 -6.89
N ARG A 4 25.39 36.81 -6.20
CA ARG A 4 26.83 37.01 -6.11
C ARG A 4 27.53 36.75 -7.44
N GLU A 5 27.09 35.76 -8.20
CA GLU A 5 27.62 35.46 -9.53
C GLU A 5 27.23 36.53 -10.56
N ILE A 6 26.00 37.04 -10.49
CA ILE A 6 25.51 38.14 -11.33
C ILE A 6 26.31 39.42 -11.00
N PHE A 7 26.52 39.69 -9.71
CA PHE A 7 27.32 40.82 -9.26
C PHE A 7 28.81 40.69 -9.64
N GLU A 8 29.39 39.50 -9.53
CA GLU A 8 30.78 39.24 -9.96
C GLU A 8 30.95 39.26 -11.49
N ARG A 9 29.90 38.94 -12.25
CA ARG A 9 29.87 39.12 -13.71
C ARG A 9 29.76 40.60 -14.06
N PHE A 10 28.92 41.35 -13.36
CA PHE A 10 28.82 42.79 -13.49
C PHE A 10 30.16 43.48 -13.21
N LEU A 11 30.83 43.17 -12.09
CA LEU A 11 32.15 43.70 -11.72
C LEU A 11 33.24 43.37 -12.76
N ARG A 12 33.13 42.23 -13.46
CA ARG A 12 34.05 41.86 -14.55
C ARG A 12 33.83 42.66 -15.83
N GLU A 13 32.60 43.08 -16.10
CA GLU A 13 32.24 43.86 -17.28
C GLU A 13 32.28 45.39 -17.00
N GLU A 14 32.36 45.80 -15.74
CA GLU A 14 32.33 47.19 -15.26
C GLU A 14 33.34 48.12 -15.94
N GLU A 15 34.59 47.67 -16.11
CA GLU A 15 35.63 48.47 -16.79
C GLU A 15 35.33 48.75 -18.28
N GLY A 16 34.42 47.98 -18.88
CA GLY A 16 33.98 48.11 -20.28
C GLY A 16 32.62 48.78 -20.48
N ILE A 17 31.86 49.02 -19.40
CA ILE A 17 30.52 49.62 -19.48
C ILE A 17 30.64 51.14 -19.57
N LYS A 18 30.57 51.66 -20.80
CA LYS A 18 30.66 53.10 -21.07
C LYS A 18 29.32 53.82 -20.89
N GLU A 19 28.20 53.09 -20.91
CA GLU A 19 26.88 53.67 -20.99
C GLU A 19 25.93 52.97 -20.01
N SER A 20 25.23 53.75 -19.18
CA SER A 20 24.40 53.25 -18.08
C SER A 20 23.24 52.36 -18.51
N TRP A 21 22.80 52.42 -19.77
CA TRP A 21 21.75 51.55 -20.30
C TRP A 21 22.18 50.07 -20.40
N ARG A 22 23.49 49.80 -20.53
CA ARG A 22 24.00 48.43 -20.61
C ARG A 22 23.92 47.69 -19.27
N ILE A 23 23.98 48.44 -18.17
CA ILE A 23 23.69 47.92 -16.83
C ILE A 23 22.22 47.49 -16.76
N PHE A 24 21.32 48.35 -17.26
CA PHE A 24 19.88 48.06 -17.28
C PHE A 24 19.57 46.78 -18.06
N GLU A 25 20.19 46.55 -19.23
CA GLU A 25 20.00 45.32 -20.00
C GLU A 25 20.42 44.06 -19.25
N ILE A 26 21.57 44.06 -18.58
CA ILE A 26 22.05 42.90 -17.79
C ILE A 26 21.03 42.55 -16.69
N PHE A 27 20.53 43.55 -15.98
CA PHE A 27 19.54 43.32 -14.93
C PHE A 27 18.14 42.98 -15.48
N GLU A 28 17.77 43.48 -16.65
CA GLU A 28 16.49 43.13 -17.30
C GLU A 28 16.51 41.68 -17.79
N GLU A 29 17.62 41.23 -18.39
CA GLU A 29 17.79 39.82 -18.80
C GLU A 29 17.71 38.86 -17.60
N GLU A 30 18.41 39.18 -16.50
CA GLU A 30 18.35 38.35 -15.28
C GLU A 30 16.96 38.41 -14.63
N ARG A 31 16.31 39.57 -14.60
CA ARG A 31 14.92 39.69 -14.14
C ARG A 31 13.98 38.80 -14.97
N ARG A 32 14.15 38.77 -16.29
CA ARG A 32 13.35 37.91 -17.17
C ARG A 32 13.56 36.43 -16.87
N LYS A 33 14.83 35.99 -16.76
CA LYS A 33 15.15 34.60 -16.38
C LYS A 33 14.54 34.23 -15.03
N TRP A 34 14.60 35.13 -14.06
CA TRP A 34 14.02 34.91 -12.75
C TRP A 34 12.49 34.80 -12.81
N GLN A 35 11.82 35.62 -13.63
CA GLN A 35 10.39 35.50 -13.85
C GLN A 35 9.99 34.17 -14.51
N GLU A 36 10.77 33.71 -15.49
CA GLU A 36 10.56 32.40 -16.14
C GLU A 36 10.76 31.25 -15.15
N GLU A 37 11.82 31.30 -14.34
CA GLU A 37 12.08 30.31 -13.30
C GLU A 37 11.00 30.30 -12.22
N LEU A 38 10.55 31.48 -11.78
CA LEU A 38 9.47 31.62 -10.81
C LEU A 38 8.14 31.11 -11.36
N ALA A 39 7.85 31.34 -12.64
CA ALA A 39 6.67 30.78 -13.30
C ALA A 39 6.75 29.25 -13.36
N ARG A 40 7.91 28.70 -13.70
CA ARG A 40 8.15 27.26 -13.73
C ARG A 40 8.01 26.63 -12.34
N LEU A 41 8.65 27.20 -11.31
CA LEU A 41 8.58 26.69 -9.94
C LEU A 41 7.16 26.74 -9.38
N LYS A 42 6.36 27.75 -9.77
CA LYS A 42 4.93 27.79 -9.42
C LYS A 42 4.13 26.65 -10.04
N GLU A 43 4.42 26.32 -11.30
CA GLU A 43 3.78 25.18 -11.95
C GLU A 43 4.23 23.86 -11.33
N ASP A 44 5.53 23.69 -11.08
CA ASP A 44 6.08 22.50 -10.42
C ASP A 44 5.45 22.33 -9.02
N ARG A 45 5.33 23.40 -8.23
CA ARG A 45 4.64 23.39 -6.93
C ARG A 45 3.18 22.94 -7.06
N LYS A 46 2.48 23.41 -8.08
CA LYS A 46 1.07 23.04 -8.33
C LYS A 46 0.95 21.56 -8.65
N ILE A 47 1.81 21.04 -9.53
CA ILE A 47 1.86 19.60 -9.87
C ILE A 47 2.15 18.77 -8.62
N ILE A 48 3.14 19.16 -7.81
CA ILE A 48 3.48 18.47 -6.56
C ILE A 48 2.25 18.45 -5.64
N GLN A 49 1.57 19.58 -5.47
CA GLN A 49 0.36 19.63 -4.64
C GLN A 49 -0.73 18.68 -5.14
N GLU A 50 -1.01 18.66 -6.44
CA GLU A 50 -2.00 17.74 -7.03
C GLU A 50 -1.61 16.27 -6.81
N THR A 51 -0.31 15.94 -6.88
CA THR A 51 0.16 14.57 -6.59
C THR A 51 0.03 14.20 -5.11
N VAL A 52 0.33 15.12 -4.20
CA VAL A 52 0.15 14.90 -2.75
C VAL A 52 -1.32 14.66 -2.43
N ASP A 53 -2.23 15.44 -3.00
CA ASP A 53 -3.67 15.29 -2.78
C ASP A 53 -4.19 13.94 -3.31
N ALA A 54 -3.72 13.51 -4.48
CA ALA A 54 -4.06 12.21 -5.06
C ALA A 54 -3.55 11.03 -4.22
N LEU A 55 -2.30 11.10 -3.73
CA LEU A 55 -1.72 10.07 -2.85
C LEU A 55 -2.44 10.01 -1.50
N ALA A 56 -2.82 11.16 -0.95
CA ALA A 56 -3.59 11.23 0.28
C ALA A 56 -4.97 10.56 0.14
N LEU A 57 -5.67 10.81 -0.96
CA LEU A 57 -6.95 10.15 -1.26
C LEU A 57 -6.77 8.63 -1.36
N ARG A 58 -5.74 8.17 -2.08
CA ARG A 58 -5.46 6.74 -2.22
C ARG A 58 -5.13 6.06 -0.88
N ALA A 59 -4.40 6.75 -0.01
CA ALA A 59 -4.09 6.25 1.33
C ALA A 59 -5.35 6.06 2.19
N ILE A 60 -6.34 6.95 2.06
CA ILE A 60 -7.64 6.83 2.74
C ILE A 60 -8.43 5.63 2.21
N GLU A 61 -8.48 5.44 0.89
CA GLU A 61 -9.15 4.28 0.28
C GLU A 61 -8.57 2.95 0.78
N ILE A 62 -7.23 2.83 0.76
CA ILE A 62 -6.55 1.62 1.25
C ILE A 62 -6.82 1.40 2.74
N GLN A 63 -6.87 2.46 3.54
CA GLN A 63 -7.17 2.36 4.95
C GLN A 63 -8.59 1.82 5.21
N GLU A 64 -9.56 2.23 4.38
CA GLU A 64 -10.92 1.69 4.45
C GLU A 64 -10.97 0.23 3.96
N GLU A 65 -10.24 -0.13 2.89
CA GLU A 65 -10.12 -1.52 2.43
C GLU A 65 -9.53 -2.44 3.52
N ILE A 66 -8.49 -1.99 4.24
CA ILE A 66 -7.90 -2.71 5.37
C ILE A 66 -8.94 -2.93 6.46
N LYS A 67 -9.69 -1.89 6.82
CA LYS A 67 -10.72 -1.97 7.86
C LYS A 67 -11.81 -2.97 7.50
N GLN A 68 -12.32 -2.94 6.26
CA GLN A 68 -13.32 -3.89 5.78
C GLN A 68 -12.79 -5.33 5.77
N ALA A 69 -11.54 -5.53 5.35
CA ALA A 69 -10.91 -6.85 5.36
C ALA A 69 -10.71 -7.39 6.80
N GLN A 70 -10.36 -6.51 7.75
CA GLN A 70 -10.26 -6.86 9.17
C GLN A 70 -11.62 -7.23 9.78
N GLU A 71 -12.68 -6.46 9.49
CA GLU A 71 -14.04 -6.78 9.93
C GLU A 71 -14.51 -8.12 9.37
N ALA A 72 -14.27 -8.38 8.08
CA ALA A 72 -14.61 -9.67 7.46
C ALA A 72 -13.82 -10.85 8.06
N LEU A 73 -12.55 -10.64 8.41
CA LEU A 73 -11.74 -11.64 9.09
C LEU A 73 -12.29 -11.92 10.49
N GLN A 74 -12.63 -10.88 11.25
CA GLN A 74 -13.17 -11.00 12.60
C GLN A 74 -14.53 -11.72 12.59
N GLU A 75 -15.44 -11.37 11.68
CA GLU A 75 -16.73 -12.06 11.53
C GLU A 75 -16.54 -13.55 11.23
N ARG A 76 -15.53 -13.89 10.42
CA ARG A 76 -15.21 -15.28 10.09
C ARG A 76 -14.62 -16.03 11.28
N GLU A 77 -13.73 -15.40 12.06
CA GLU A 77 -13.19 -15.97 13.29
C GLU A 77 -14.28 -16.20 14.34
N GLU A 78 -15.20 -15.25 14.52
CA GLU A 78 -16.35 -15.38 15.42
C GLU A 78 -17.26 -16.55 15.01
N ARG A 79 -17.54 -16.71 13.71
CA ARG A 79 -18.28 -17.89 13.19
C ARG A 79 -17.54 -19.20 13.48
N LEU A 80 -16.23 -19.25 13.30
CA LEU A 80 -15.44 -20.45 13.60
C LEU A 80 -15.48 -20.80 15.09
N ILE A 81 -15.50 -19.80 15.97
CA ILE A 81 -15.61 -19.99 17.43
C ILE A 81 -17.02 -20.48 17.81
N GLU A 82 -18.07 -19.93 17.20
CA GLU A 82 -19.45 -20.39 17.43
C GLU A 82 -19.70 -21.80 16.87
N GLU A 83 -19.07 -22.15 15.74
CA GLU A 83 -19.13 -23.48 15.14
C GLU A 83 -18.13 -24.48 15.77
N ALA A 84 -17.27 -24.04 16.70
CA ALA A 84 -16.34 -24.88 17.45
C ALA A 84 -17.10 -25.82 18.40
N LEU A 85 -17.55 -26.92 17.83
CA LEU A 85 -18.31 -28.01 18.45
C LEU A 85 -17.38 -29.15 18.93
N PRO A 86 -17.87 -30.04 19.83
CA PRO A 86 -17.07 -30.83 20.76
C PRO A 86 -16.09 -31.79 20.08
N SER A 87 -15.09 -32.23 20.86
CA SER A 87 -14.11 -33.25 20.49
C SER A 87 -14.76 -34.48 19.87
N ILE A 88 -14.59 -34.70 18.56
CA ILE A 88 -15.07 -35.88 17.84
C ILE A 88 -13.89 -36.81 17.61
N GLU A 89 -13.93 -37.96 18.27
CA GLU A 89 -12.96 -39.05 18.10
C GLU A 89 -13.31 -39.91 16.88
N ALA A 90 -12.29 -40.48 16.24
CA ALA A 90 -12.46 -41.42 15.13
C ALA A 90 -13.25 -42.66 15.58
N MET A 91 -14.24 -43.09 14.79
CA MET A 91 -14.98 -44.32 15.08
C MET A 91 -14.21 -45.53 14.57
N HIS A 92 -13.66 -46.32 15.49
CA HIS A 92 -13.07 -47.62 15.15
C HIS A 92 -14.17 -48.61 14.75
N LEU A 93 -14.27 -48.92 13.46
CA LEU A 93 -15.14 -49.99 12.98
C LEU A 93 -14.51 -51.36 13.28
N HIS A 94 -15.12 -52.11 14.19
CA HIS A 94 -14.58 -53.38 14.67
C HIS A 94 -14.77 -54.54 13.66
N SER A 95 -15.81 -54.46 12.82
CA SER A 95 -16.06 -55.43 11.72
C SER A 95 -17.00 -54.85 10.67
N VAL A 96 -16.75 -55.17 9.40
CA VAL A 96 -17.63 -54.86 8.26
C VAL A 96 -17.99 -56.15 7.52
N GLU A 97 -19.20 -56.20 6.96
CA GLU A 97 -19.66 -57.32 6.14
C GLU A 97 -19.32 -57.06 4.68
N VAL A 98 -18.55 -57.96 4.07
CA VAL A 98 -18.12 -57.86 2.66
C VAL A 98 -18.58 -59.07 1.87
N ILE A 99 -19.02 -58.86 0.63
CA ILE A 99 -19.48 -59.94 -0.25
C ILE A 99 -18.27 -60.54 -0.98
N GLY A 100 -17.93 -61.78 -0.64
CA GLY A 100 -16.87 -62.55 -1.27
C GLY A 100 -17.27 -63.12 -2.64
N LYS A 101 -16.29 -63.62 -3.40
CA LYS A 101 -16.53 -64.31 -4.68
C LYS A 101 -17.51 -65.46 -4.47
N GLY A 102 -18.63 -65.43 -5.18
CA GLY A 102 -19.73 -66.40 -5.06
C GLY A 102 -20.89 -65.94 -4.16
N GLY A 103 -20.97 -64.67 -3.78
CA GLY A 103 -22.13 -64.09 -3.08
C GLY A 103 -22.18 -64.37 -1.57
N LYS A 104 -21.12 -64.98 -1.00
CA LYS A 104 -21.04 -65.24 0.45
C LYS A 104 -20.65 -63.99 1.21
N ILE A 105 -21.38 -63.65 2.26
CA ILE A 105 -21.05 -62.53 3.16
C ILE A 105 -19.97 -63.00 4.14
N ILE A 106 -18.87 -62.26 4.24
CA ILE A 106 -17.73 -62.52 5.11
C ILE A 106 -17.56 -61.32 6.05
N LYS A 107 -17.35 -61.57 7.34
CA LYS A 107 -17.00 -60.51 8.30
C LYS A 107 -15.50 -60.23 8.23
N ALA A 108 -15.14 -59.01 7.86
CA ALA A 108 -13.76 -58.55 7.75
C ALA A 108 -13.47 -57.45 8.79
N LYS A 109 -12.22 -57.36 9.23
CA LYS A 109 -11.75 -56.21 10.00
C LYS A 109 -11.24 -55.15 9.03
N PRO A 110 -11.77 -53.91 9.04
CA PRO A 110 -11.24 -52.81 8.25
C PRO A 110 -9.76 -52.58 8.56
N ALA A 111 -8.94 -52.36 7.52
CA ALA A 111 -7.52 -52.06 7.68
C ALA A 111 -7.25 -50.57 8.00
N ARG A 112 -8.29 -49.73 7.92
CA ARG A 112 -8.24 -48.30 8.20
C ARG A 112 -9.51 -47.89 8.94
N ASP A 113 -9.37 -46.88 9.78
CA ASP A 113 -10.50 -46.26 10.45
C ASP A 113 -11.44 -45.63 9.43
N TYR A 114 -12.72 -45.63 9.77
CA TYR A 114 -13.77 -45.08 8.94
C TYR A 114 -14.20 -43.75 9.51
N TYR A 115 -14.13 -42.73 8.67
CA TYR A 115 -14.70 -41.44 8.96
C TYR A 115 -16.05 -41.35 8.25
N PRO A 116 -17.14 -41.01 8.98
CA PRO A 116 -18.42 -40.74 8.34
C PRO A 116 -18.29 -39.73 7.21
N GLU A 117 -19.06 -39.89 6.14
CA GLU A 117 -19.02 -38.99 4.97
C GLU A 117 -19.30 -37.53 5.36
N ALA A 118 -20.19 -37.31 6.34
CA ALA A 118 -20.45 -35.99 6.92
C ALA A 118 -19.21 -35.36 7.58
N TYR A 119 -18.30 -36.17 8.15
CA TYR A 119 -17.04 -35.68 8.72
C TYR A 119 -16.05 -35.27 7.62
N VAL A 120 -15.93 -36.09 6.57
CA VAL A 120 -15.06 -35.78 5.43
C VAL A 120 -15.53 -34.50 4.73
N ALA A 121 -16.84 -34.36 4.50
CA ALA A 121 -17.42 -33.13 3.96
C ALA A 121 -17.16 -31.90 4.85
N ARG A 122 -17.16 -32.08 6.18
CA ARG A 122 -16.83 -31.01 7.14
C ARG A 122 -15.35 -30.60 7.06
N LEU A 123 -14.43 -31.56 7.01
CA LEU A 123 -12.99 -31.29 6.87
C LEU A 123 -12.66 -30.54 5.58
N PHE A 124 -13.31 -30.89 4.48
CA PHE A 124 -13.13 -30.17 3.21
C PHE A 124 -13.59 -28.71 3.30
N ARG A 125 -14.72 -28.46 3.98
CA ARG A 125 -15.20 -27.09 4.25
C ARG A 125 -14.21 -26.30 5.10
N GLU A 126 -13.70 -26.90 6.17
CA GLU A 126 -12.73 -26.28 7.08
C GLU A 126 -11.39 -25.97 6.36
N LEU A 127 -10.94 -26.85 5.46
CA LEU A 127 -9.79 -26.61 4.59
C LEU A 127 -10.02 -25.45 3.60
N GLU A 128 -11.20 -25.37 3.00
CA GLU A 128 -11.59 -24.27 2.11
C GLU A 128 -11.68 -22.95 2.88
N GLU A 129 -12.13 -23.00 4.13
CA GLU A 129 -12.21 -21.85 5.01
C GLU A 129 -10.84 -21.31 5.42
N LEU A 130 -9.93 -22.19 5.85
CA LEU A 130 -8.53 -21.85 6.15
C LEU A 130 -7.79 -21.31 4.93
N SER A 131 -8.09 -21.84 3.73
CA SER A 131 -7.51 -21.32 2.49
C SER A 131 -7.98 -19.89 2.21
N GLY A 132 -9.25 -19.59 2.45
CA GLY A 132 -9.79 -18.24 2.32
C GLY A 132 -9.24 -17.28 3.37
N GLU A 133 -9.05 -17.73 4.61
CA GLU A 133 -8.45 -16.93 5.69
C GLU A 133 -6.98 -16.58 5.40
N LYS A 134 -6.19 -17.54 4.89
CA LYS A 134 -4.82 -17.27 4.43
C LYS A 134 -4.79 -16.21 3.35
N GLY A 135 -5.68 -16.29 2.36
CA GLY A 135 -5.78 -15.29 1.29
C GLY A 135 -6.16 -13.90 1.81
N LEU A 136 -7.06 -13.81 2.79
CA LEU A 136 -7.42 -12.54 3.43
C LEU A 136 -6.24 -11.96 4.23
N LYS A 137 -5.51 -12.79 4.98
CA LYS A 137 -4.33 -12.36 5.75
C LYS A 137 -3.21 -11.87 4.84
N GLU A 138 -2.95 -12.56 3.73
CA GLU A 138 -2.00 -12.09 2.70
C GLU A 138 -2.44 -10.75 2.10
N ARG A 139 -3.73 -10.60 1.76
CA ARG A 139 -4.26 -9.35 1.21
C ARG A 139 -4.14 -8.18 2.18
N VAL A 140 -4.41 -8.39 3.47
CA VAL A 140 -4.22 -7.36 4.51
C VAL A 140 -2.75 -6.94 4.58
N LEU A 141 -1.83 -7.91 4.59
CA LEU A 141 -0.39 -7.62 4.67
C LEU A 141 0.12 -6.83 3.45
N ASP A 142 -0.35 -7.16 2.25
CA ASP A 142 -0.03 -6.41 1.03
C ASP A 142 -0.52 -4.96 1.11
N LEU A 143 -1.76 -4.75 1.55
CA LEU A 143 -2.35 -3.42 1.70
C LEU A 143 -1.64 -2.60 2.80
N GLU A 144 -1.26 -3.23 3.91
CA GLU A 144 -0.47 -2.58 4.97
C GLU A 144 0.91 -2.13 4.47
N LEU A 145 1.57 -2.96 3.66
CA LEU A 145 2.85 -2.61 3.03
C LEU A 145 2.69 -1.46 2.03
N GLU A 146 1.64 -1.47 1.21
CA GLU A 146 1.33 -0.38 0.27
C GLU A 146 1.05 0.93 1.04
N ASN A 147 0.23 0.87 2.09
CA ASN A 147 -0.08 2.02 2.95
C ASN A 147 1.18 2.60 3.62
N ALA A 148 2.08 1.73 4.10
CA ALA A 148 3.34 2.15 4.69
C ALA A 148 4.25 2.87 3.69
N LYS A 149 4.34 2.39 2.44
CA LYS A 149 5.09 3.07 1.37
C LYS A 149 4.51 4.45 1.07
N LEU A 150 3.19 4.53 0.86
CA LEU A 150 2.52 5.81 0.58
C LEU A 150 2.69 6.82 1.72
N LYS A 151 2.66 6.37 2.98
CA LYS A 151 2.94 7.24 4.14
C LYS A 151 4.36 7.80 4.14
N VAL A 152 5.34 7.00 3.73
CA VAL A 152 6.72 7.46 3.59
C VAL A 152 6.83 8.47 2.45
N GLU A 153 6.26 8.16 1.29
CA GLU A 153 6.25 9.06 0.13
C GLU A 153 5.59 10.41 0.46
N LEU A 154 4.43 10.40 1.13
CA LEU A 154 3.76 11.62 1.59
C LEU A 154 4.60 12.41 2.57
N ARG A 155 5.26 11.75 3.54
CA ARG A 155 6.14 12.41 4.49
C ARG A 155 7.32 13.07 3.78
N ASP A 156 7.92 12.38 2.82
CA ASP A 156 9.10 12.86 2.12
C ASP A 156 8.75 14.05 1.20
N LEU A 157 7.59 14.02 0.53
CA LEU A 157 7.04 15.15 -0.24
C LEU A 157 6.67 16.36 0.65
N LEU A 158 6.11 16.12 1.84
CA LEU A 158 5.74 17.20 2.77
C LEU A 158 6.95 17.83 3.47
N ASN A 159 8.04 17.06 3.65
CA ASN A 159 9.27 17.53 4.28
C ASN A 159 10.32 17.99 3.26
N GLU A 160 10.00 18.04 1.96
CA GLU A 160 10.84 18.72 0.99
C GLU A 160 11.00 20.19 1.44
N PRO A 161 12.24 20.70 1.56
CA PRO A 161 12.48 22.02 2.12
C PRO A 161 11.74 23.08 1.31
N GLN A 162 10.72 23.69 1.92
CA GLN A 162 10.12 24.89 1.37
C GLN A 162 11.17 25.99 1.40
N GLU A 163 11.55 26.50 0.23
CA GLU A 163 12.39 27.71 0.15
C GLU A 163 11.72 28.81 0.99
N PRO A 164 12.49 29.56 1.80
CA PRO A 164 11.92 30.54 2.70
C PRO A 164 11.16 31.59 1.90
N GLU A 165 9.87 31.76 2.19
CA GLU A 165 9.09 32.90 1.71
C GLU A 165 9.76 34.17 2.22
N GLU A 166 10.43 34.91 1.32
CA GLU A 166 10.93 36.24 1.61
C GLU A 166 9.74 37.15 1.92
N THR A 167 9.54 37.45 3.20
CA THR A 167 8.62 38.49 3.61
C THR A 167 9.13 39.83 3.09
N PRO A 168 8.29 40.66 2.43
CA PRO A 168 8.71 41.98 2.00
C PRO A 168 8.91 42.85 3.24
N SER A 169 10.16 43.15 3.59
CA SER A 169 10.48 44.17 4.60
C SER A 169 10.01 45.54 4.10
N SER A 170 9.10 46.12 4.89
CA SER A 170 8.67 47.53 4.79
C SER A 170 9.78 48.51 5.16
#